data_AF-A0A419SFJ1-F1
#
_entry.id   AF-A0A419SFJ1-F1
#
_cell.length_a   1.000
_cell.length_b   1.000
_cell.length_c   1.000
_cell.angle_alpha   90.00
_cell.angle_beta   90.00
_cell.angle_gamma   90.00
#
_symmetry.space_group_name_H-M   'P 1'
#
loop_
_entity.id
_entity.type
_entity.pdbx_description
1 polymer ?
#
loop_
_entity_poly.entity_id
_entity_poly.type
_entity_poly.pdbx_seq_one_letter_code
_entity_poly.pdbx_strand_id
1 'polypeptide(L)' 'MSKDETPKTKQRRYSKSAFIDAEANSKERLILQVVLEDGKTYTKAEVDKTVKDWKRKEIK' A
#
# COMPACT_ATOMS: atom_id res chain seq x y z
N MET A 1 -7.62 7.71 37.03
CA MET A 1 -8.20 7.59 35.68
C MET A 1 -7.05 7.55 34.69
N SER A 2 -6.72 6.37 34.18
CA SER A 2 -5.57 6.15 33.29
C SER A 2 -5.90 6.64 31.88
N LYS A 3 -5.19 7.65 31.39
CA LYS A 3 -5.28 8.09 30.00
C LYS A 3 -3.96 8.66 29.51
N ASP A 4 -2.95 7.79 29.48
CA ASP A 4 -1.69 8.07 28.77
C ASP A 4 -1.25 6.80 28.06
N GLU A 5 -1.96 6.49 26.99
CA GLU A 5 -1.46 5.61 25.94
C GLU A 5 -1.13 6.48 24.74
N THR A 6 0.10 6.99 24.71
CA THR A 6 0.74 7.51 23.51
C THR A 6 0.51 6.51 22.36
N PRO A 7 -0.13 6.90 21.24
CA PRO A 7 -0.31 5.97 20.15
C PRO A 7 1.05 5.77 19.50
N LYS A 8 1.74 4.69 19.89
CA LYS A 8 2.76 4.05 19.05
C LYS A 8 2.22 4.09 17.63
N THR A 9 2.91 4.79 16.74
CA THR A 9 2.60 4.95 15.33
C THR A 9 2.64 3.59 14.65
N LYS A 10 1.65 2.74 14.93
CA LYS A 10 1.37 1.52 14.21
C LYS A 10 1.10 1.99 12.80
N GLN A 11 2.08 1.82 11.90
CA GLN A 11 1.89 2.12 10.49
C GLN A 11 0.61 1.41 10.07
N ARG A 12 -0.42 2.21 9.76
CA ARG A 12 -1.72 1.67 9.37
C ARG A 12 -1.50 0.85 8.11
N ARG A 13 -1.85 -0.42 8.20
CA ARG A 13 -1.86 -1.36 7.10
C ARG A 13 -3.26 -1.36 6.49
N TYR A 14 -3.30 -1.37 5.17
CA TYR A 14 -4.54 -1.37 4.42
C TYR A 14 -4.54 -2.55 3.46
N SER A 15 -5.72 -3.09 3.18
CA SER A 15 -5.87 -4.14 2.17
C SER A 15 -5.61 -3.57 0.77
N LYS A 16 -5.25 -4.45 -0.16
CA LYS A 16 -5.14 -4.14 -1.60
C LYS A 16 -6.31 -3.28 -2.11
N SER A 17 -7.54 -3.66 -1.80
CA SER A 17 -8.75 -2.98 -2.25
C SER A 17 -8.81 -1.53 -1.77
N ALA A 18 -8.35 -1.24 -0.55
CA ALA A 18 -8.34 0.12 -0.01
C ALA A 18 -7.32 1.02 -0.75
N PHE A 19 -6.18 0.47 -1.17
CA PHE A 19 -5.24 1.21 -2.01
C PHE A 19 -5.79 1.46 -3.42
N ILE A 20 -6.44 0.46 -4.02
CA ILE A 20 -7.03 0.59 -5.36
C ILE A 20 -8.18 1.60 -5.36
N ASP A 21 -9.03 1.56 -4.33
CA ASP A 21 -10.18 2.45 -4.20
C ASP A 21 -9.74 3.91 -3.98
N ALA A 22 -8.72 4.11 -3.13
CA ALA A 22 -8.15 5.42 -2.86
C ALA A 22 -7.36 6.01 -4.04
N GLU A 23 -6.89 5.17 -4.98
CA GLU A 23 -6.09 5.63 -6.10
C GLU A 23 -6.99 6.21 -7.19
N ALA A 24 -6.74 7.44 -7.65
CA ALA A 24 -7.58 8.07 -8.68
C ALA A 24 -7.18 7.64 -10.10
N ASN A 25 -5.92 7.23 -10.28
CA ASN A 25 -5.36 6.94 -11.58
C ASN A 25 -5.61 5.49 -12.01
N SER A 26 -6.31 5.30 -13.12
CA SER A 26 -6.62 3.96 -13.66
C SER A 26 -5.39 3.12 -13.96
N LYS A 27 -4.27 3.73 -14.38
CA LYS A 27 -3.02 2.99 -14.61
C LYS A 27 -2.40 2.53 -13.30
N GLU A 28 -2.39 3.39 -12.28
CA GLU A 28 -1.84 3.04 -10.97
C GLU A 28 -2.70 1.99 -10.28
N ARG A 29 -4.03 2.04 -10.43
CA ARG A 29 -4.93 0.95 -10.01
C ARG A 29 -4.55 -0.40 -10.61
N LEU A 30 -4.27 -0.47 -11.91
CA LEU A 30 -3.83 -1.70 -12.58
C LEU A 30 -2.49 -2.17 -12.03
N ILE A 31 -1.54 -1.26 -11.81
CA ILE A 31 -0.24 -1.61 -11.23
C ILE A 31 -0.45 -2.17 -9.82
N LEU A 32 -1.23 -1.50 -8.96
CA LEU A 32 -1.58 -1.96 -7.62
C LEU A 32 -2.29 -3.33 -7.66
N GLN A 33 -3.11 -3.59 -8.68
CA GLN A 33 -3.72 -4.91 -8.88
C GLN A 33 -2.72 -6.01 -9.22
N VAL A 34 -1.66 -5.69 -9.97
CA VAL A 34 -0.62 -6.63 -10.36
C VAL A 34 0.40 -6.84 -9.23
N VAL A 35 0.80 -5.77 -8.55
CA VAL A 35 1.89 -5.82 -7.56
C VAL A 35 1.46 -6.20 -6.16
N LEU A 36 0.19 -5.95 -5.79
CA LEU A 36 -0.34 -6.33 -4.49
C LEU A 36 -1.10 -7.64 -4.61
N GLU A 37 -0.85 -8.56 -3.67
CA GLU A 37 -1.56 -9.82 -3.57
C GLU A 37 -2.89 -9.65 -2.83
N ASP A 38 -3.87 -10.46 -3.23
CA ASP A 38 -5.16 -10.51 -2.55
C ASP A 38 -5.03 -11.17 -1.17
N GLY A 39 -5.81 -10.72 -0.19
CA GLY A 39 -5.72 -11.19 1.20
C GLY A 39 -4.51 -10.67 2.00
N LYS A 40 -3.57 -9.95 1.38
CA LYS A 40 -2.46 -9.28 2.08
C LYS A 40 -2.76 -7.81 2.33
N THR A 41 -2.23 -7.32 3.46
CA THR A 41 -2.29 -5.90 3.83
C THR A 41 -0.91 -5.27 3.78
N TYR A 42 -0.85 -4.04 3.30
CA TYR A 42 0.40 -3.33 3.07
C TYR A 42 0.37 -1.97 3.77
N THR A 43 1.53 -1.47 4.16
CA THR A 43 1.68 -0.05 4.52
C THR A 43 1.89 0.79 3.26
N LYS A 44 1.61 2.10 3.33
CA LYS A 44 1.85 3.02 2.21
C LYS A 44 3.31 2.95 1.69
N ALA A 45 4.28 2.80 2.59
CA ALA A 45 5.69 2.69 2.23
C ALA A 45 6.03 1.37 1.53
N GLU A 46 5.42 0.26 1.93
CA GLU A 46 5.58 -1.03 1.26
C GLU A 46 5.01 -1.00 -0.16
N VAL A 47 3.82 -0.40 -0.33
CA VAL A 47 3.19 -0.25 -1.64
C VAL A 47 4.06 0.61 -2.57
N ASP A 48 4.51 1.79 -2.11
CA ASP A 48 5.37 2.68 -2.90
C ASP A 48 6.66 1.98 -3.35
N LYS A 49 7.33 1.27 -2.42
CA LYS A 49 8.54 0.50 -2.74
C LYS A 49 8.27 -0.60 -3.76
N THR A 50 7.16 -1.33 -3.60
CA THR A 50 6.80 -2.43 -4.50
C THR A 50 6.47 -1.92 -5.90
N VAL A 51 5.68 -0.86 -6.00
CA VAL A 51 5.36 -0.20 -7.28
C VAL A 51 6.62 0.31 -7.96
N LYS A 52 7.54 0.93 -7.21
CA LYS A 52 8.81 1.43 -7.75
C LYS A 52 9.73 0.31 -8.23
N ASP A 53 9.83 -0.79 -7.49
CA ASP A 53 10.59 -1.98 -7.90
C ASP A 53 10.02 -2.60 -9.18
N TRP A 54 8.70 -2.73 -9.26
CA TRP A 54 8.00 -3.26 -10.43
C TRP A 54 8.22 -2.38 -11.67
N LYS A 55 8.03 -1.06 -11.56
CA LYS A 55 8.32 -0.10 -12.64
C LYS A 55 9.77 -0.18 -13.10
N ARG A 56 10.72 -0.43 -12.19
CA ARG A 56 12.14 -0.58 -12.53
C ARG A 56 12.43 -1.89 -13.27
N LYS A 57 11.69 -2.96 -12.98
CA LYS A 57 11.81 -4.24 -13.68
C LYS A 57 11.26 -4.19 -15.10
N GLU A 58 10.19 -3.44 -15.35
CA GLU A 58 9.64 -3.26 -16.71
C GLU A 58 10.55 -2.46 -17.66
N ILE A 59 11.49 -1.66 -17.14
CA ILE A 59 12.41 -0.85 -17.95
C ILE A 59 13.66 -1.65 -18.38
N LYS A 60 13.68 -2.97 -18.20
CA LYS A 60 14.84 -3.82 -18.50
C LYS A 60 14.62 -4.79 -19.66
#